data_AF-A0A6L7QKW6-F1
#
_entry.id   AF-A0A6L7QKW6-F1
#
_cell.length_a   1.000
_cell.length_b   1.000
_cell.length_c   1.000
_cell.angle_alpha   90.00
_cell.angle_beta   90.00
_cell.angle_gamma   90.00
#
_symmetry.space_group_name_H-M   'P 1'
#
loop_
_entity.id
_entity.type
_entity.pdbx_description
1 polymer ?
#
loop_
_entity_poly.entity_id
_entity_poly.type
_entity_poly.pdbx_seq_one_letter_code
_entity_poly.pdbx_strand_id
1 'polypeptide(L)' 'MIIADKNMPYQQNLDRRKLALIVLGANRWPLIEPRIADIRAALDGIQPGELRQVHVPMRGEA' A
#
# COMPACT_ATOMS: atom_id res chain seq x y z
N MET A 1 -8.76 -3.01 8.94
CA MET A 1 -7.93 -2.09 9.75
C MET A 1 -6.81 -1.58 8.85
N ILE A 2 -6.70 -0.26 8.68
CA ILE A 2 -5.67 0.37 7.84
C ILE A 2 -4.64 0.98 8.79
N ILE A 3 -3.37 0.60 8.64
CA ILE A 3 -2.27 1.07 9.49
C ILE A 3 -1.27 1.80 8.58
N ALA A 4 -0.86 3.00 8.96
CA ALA A 4 0.13 3.78 8.23
C ALA A 4 1.46 3.77 8.98
N ASP A 5 2.49 3.12 8.41
CA ASP A 5 3.85 3.13 8.95
C ASP A 5 4.86 3.13 7.79
N LYS A 6 5.84 4.05 7.84
CA LYS A 6 6.84 4.24 6.77
C LYS A 6 7.94 3.19 6.76
N ASN A 7 8.17 2.50 7.87
CA ASN A 7 9.23 1.52 8.03
C ASN A 7 8.73 0.08 7.87
N MET A 8 7.43 -0.11 7.64
CA MET A 8 6.82 -1.41 7.43
C MET A 8 7.52 -2.28 6.36
N PRO A 9 8.02 -1.74 5.22
CA PRO A 9 8.78 -2.52 4.25
C PRO A 9 10.08 -3.11 4.80
N TYR A 10 10.69 -2.45 5.79
CA TYR A 10 11.97 -2.82 6.37
C TYR A 10 11.83 -3.59 7.70
N GLN A 11 10.67 -3.48 8.37
CA GLN A 11 10.42 -4.09 9.67
C GLN A 11 9.60 -5.39 9.62
N GLN A 12 9.04 -5.74 8.46
CA GLN A 12 8.31 -7.00 8.31
C GLN A 12 9.22 -8.06 7.70
N ASN A 13 9.55 -9.08 8.49
CA ASN A 13 10.19 -10.29 7.99
C ASN A 13 9.14 -11.11 7.22
N LEU A 14 8.87 -10.68 5.97
CA LEU A 14 7.78 -11.17 5.11
C LEU A 14 8.05 -12.57 4.55
N ASP A 15 9.32 -12.98 4.47
CA ASP A 15 9.76 -14.27 3.90
C ASP A 15 9.14 -15.51 4.58
N ARG A 16 8.65 -15.39 5.81
CA ARG A 16 8.01 -16.50 6.54
C ARG A 16 6.53 -16.30 6.84
N ARG A 17 5.93 -15.20 6.38
CA ARG A 17 4.51 -14.90 6.66
C ARG A 17 3.69 -14.91 5.39
N LYS A 18 2.52 -15.55 5.43
CA LYS A 18 1.52 -15.53 4.35
C LYS A 18 0.76 -14.20 4.26
N LEU A 19 1.42 -13.09 4.58
CA LEU A 19 0.81 -11.76 4.57
C LEU A 19 1.29 -11.02 3.33
N ALA A 20 0.35 -10.42 2.62
CA ALA A 20 0.62 -9.53 1.51
C ALA A 20 0.46 -8.09 2.01
N LEU A 21 1.39 -7.19 1.65
CA LEU A 21 1.35 -5.80 2.09
C LEU A 21 1.20 -4.86 0.91
N ILE A 22 0.26 -3.94 1.04
CA ILE A 22 0.16 -2.78 0.15
C ILE A 22 0.57 -1.54 0.90
N VAL A 23 1.58 -0.85 0.37
CA VAL A 23 2.10 0.39 0.94
C VAL A 23 1.57 1.56 0.13
N LEU A 24 0.83 2.45 0.79
CA LEU A 24 0.34 3.69 0.17
C LEU A 24 1.36 4.81 0.38
N GLY A 25 1.70 5.53 -0.68
CA GLY A 25 2.63 6.67 -0.62
C GLY A 25 2.08 7.90 0.14
N ALA A 26 0.77 7.93 0.43
CA ALA A 26 0.11 9.01 1.15
C ALA A 26 -0.75 8.45 2.29
N ASN A 27 -0.85 9.20 3.40
CA ASN A 27 -1.68 8.85 4.56
C ASN A 27 -2.92 9.77 4.72
N ARG A 28 -3.16 10.68 3.76
CA ARG A 28 -4.30 11.60 3.79
C ARG A 28 -5.48 10.99 3.06
N TRP A 29 -6.60 10.80 3.75
CA TRP A 29 -7.81 10.22 3.16
C TRP A 29 -8.27 10.88 1.84
N PRO A 30 -8.27 12.22 1.69
CA PRO A 30 -8.66 12.86 0.43
C PRO A 30 -7.79 12.52 -0.78
N LEU A 31 -6.55 12.03 -0.57
CA LEU A 31 -5.67 11.56 -1.66
C LEU A 31 -5.87 10.07 -1.94
N ILE A 32 -6.38 9.31 -0.96
CA ILE A 32 -6.59 7.86 -1.01
C ILE A 32 -7.96 7.52 -1.58
N GLU A 33 -9.00 8.24 -1.15
CA GLU A 33 -10.40 8.05 -1.54
C GLU A 33 -10.62 7.94 -3.07
N PRO A 34 -10.10 8.85 -3.92
CA PRO A 34 -10.28 8.73 -5.37
C PRO A 34 -9.59 7.50 -5.98
N ARG A 35 -8.71 6.82 -5.24
CA ARG A 35 -7.88 5.70 -5.70
C ARG A 35 -8.26 4.36 -5.07
N ILE A 36 -9.40 4.30 -4.37
CA ILE A 36 -9.87 3.05 -3.77
C ILE A 36 -9.97 1.92 -4.81
N ALA A 37 -10.34 2.25 -6.05
CA ALA A 37 -10.39 1.28 -7.14
C ALA A 37 -9.01 0.70 -7.49
N ASP A 38 -7.98 1.53 -7.60
CA ASP A 38 -6.59 1.09 -7.85
C ASP A 38 -6.07 0.23 -6.70
N ILE A 39 -6.35 0.64 -5.46
CA ILE A 39 -5.98 -0.11 -4.26
C ILE A 39 -6.66 -1.47 -4.27
N ARG A 40 -7.94 -1.53 -4.64
CA ARG A 40 -8.69 -2.79 -4.76
C ARG A 40 -8.10 -3.70 -5.83
N ALA A 41 -7.80 -3.19 -7.02
CA ALA A 41 -7.16 -3.98 -8.08
C ALA A 41 -5.79 -4.52 -7.64
N ALA A 42 -5.02 -3.72 -6.89
CA ALA A 42 -3.76 -4.16 -6.32
C ALA A 42 -3.95 -5.24 -5.24
N LEU A 43 -5.00 -5.14 -4.40
CA LEU A 43 -5.35 -6.16 -3.40
C LEU A 43 -5.80 -7.47 -4.04
N ASP A 44 -6.58 -7.42 -5.12
CA ASP A 44 -7.06 -8.61 -5.80
C ASP A 44 -5.92 -9.38 -6.49
N GLY A 45 -4.83 -8.69 -6.85
CA GLY A 45 -3.69 -9.25 -7.58
C GLY A 45 -2.41 -9.47 -6.78
N ILE A 46 -2.41 -9.28 -5.46
CA ILE A 46 -1.20 -9.44 -4.61
C ILE A 46 -1.11 -10.86 -4.06
N GLN A 47 0.10 -11.44 -4.08
CA GLN A 47 0.34 -12.77 -3.52
C GLN A 47 0.81 -12.72 -2.06
N PRO A 48 0.54 -13.75 -1.24
CA PRO A 48 1.12 -13.86 0.10
C PRO A 48 2.65 -13.77 0.07
N GLY A 49 3.24 -12.93 0.91
CA GLY A 49 4.70 -12.66 0.92
C GLY A 49 5.14 -11.56 -0.03
N GLU A 50 4.24 -11.03 -0.85
CA GLU A 50 4.52 -9.91 -1.76
C GLU A 50 4.29 -8.56 -1.08
N LEU A 51 5.20 -7.61 -1.35
CA LEU A 51 5.05 -6.22 -0.99
C LEU A 51 4.86 -5.40 -2.27
N ARG A 52 3.71 -4.73 -2.40
CA ARG A 52 3.40 -3.89 -3.55
C ARG A 52 3.15 -2.45 -3.10
N GLN A 53 3.81 -1.51 -3.74
CA GLN A 53 3.62 -0.09 -3.45
C GLN A 53 2.63 0.51 -4.45
N VAL A 54 1.56 1.13 -3.94
CA VAL A 54 0.62 1.90 -4.78
C VAL A 54 1.05 3.35 -4.71
N HIS A 55 1.50 3.87 -5.84
CA HIS A 55 1.88 5.27 -5.94
C HIS A 55 0.63 6.15 -5.87
N VAL A 56 0.58 6.99 -4.83
CA VAL A 56 -0.43 8.03 -4.65
C VAL A 56 0.28 9.37 -4.87
N PRO A 57 0.27 9.95 -6.09
CA PRO A 57 0.78 11.29 -6.36
C PRO A 57 0.21 12.27 -5.35
N MET A 58 1.10 12.99 -4.69
CA MET A 58 0.70 14.18 -3.95
C MET A 58 0.22 15.21 -4.97
N ARG A 59 -0.90 15.87 -4.68
CA ARG A 59 -1.35 17.03 -5.44
C ARG A 59 -0.19 18.04 -5.50
N GLY A 60 0.49 18.12 -6.65
CA GLY A 60 1.68 18.95 -6.84
C GLY A 60 2.72 18.47 -7.86
N GLU A 61 2.65 17.24 -8.39
CA GLU A 61 3.49 16.82 -9.51
C GLU A 61 2.68 16.91 -10.81
N ALA A 62 2.99 17.96 -11.58
CA ALA A 62 2.57 18.19 -12.95
C ALA A 62 3.58 17.57 -13.92
#